data_AF-A0A1M7I2H2-F1
#
_entry.id   AF-A0A1M7I2H2-F1
#
_cell.length_a   1.000
_cell.length_b   1.000
_cell.length_c   1.000
_cell.angle_alpha   90.00
_cell.angle_beta   90.00
_cell.angle_gamma   90.00
#
_symmetry.space_group_name_H-M   'P 1'
#
loop_
_entity.id
_entity.type
_entity.pdbx_description
1 polymer ?
#
loop_
_entity_poly.entity_id
_entity_poly.type
_entity_poly.pdbx_seq_one_letter_code
_entity_poly.pdbx_strand_id
1 'polypeptide(L)'
;MKRNFFSKVFQASLLCCLAVMFTACDDIFGNEDNPMSAYLSMSDKPVTLKAGDTYRRKAISVTSAVVEYTSSKTDVATVDNEGLVTAKAEGTTTITATATGYSSQNGKKIYQPASVSYVVTVVPATVPVTSITLNETNLNKKVSDAAVTLTATVAPDDATDKTVTWESSNTSVATVADGVVTFVGAGTATITATATNGTVDTADDKEATCAVTVTALPSIPYKTYTWDGTTLSGPTDASATEYTKVINSSTNVTWSDGTYVVDDNVTISGNIKVSGNVNLIICDGKTLTVNGGISGSSYGVGILSIYTQSVGTTAGSFVATCNNGNAIYALNTLKIYGGDILASSSSIAWGGIVNTQIDVYGGKLTTKNTSSNGYGIFVGSNDNKSINLYGGELIAEGKGTANDAYGIVLKHASSCLTVYPGAKLKASNPTGNASYYAIKGKIKSGTSAVKFYFADTEAGLATATGSTYDGTTAAPNNKFAKAE
;
A
#
# COMPACT_ATOMS: atom_id res chain seq x y z
N MET A 1 -10.36 22.88 -141.39
CA MET A 1 -9.71 21.55 -141.36
C MET A 1 -8.22 21.73 -141.08
N LYS A 2 -7.82 21.86 -139.80
CA LYS A 2 -6.43 21.79 -139.24
C LYS A 2 -6.44 22.33 -137.79
N ARG A 3 -7.08 21.59 -136.86
CA ARG A 3 -6.84 21.70 -135.40
C ARG A 3 -7.38 20.51 -134.59
N ASN A 4 -7.60 19.36 -135.24
CA ASN A 4 -8.10 18.12 -134.61
C ASN A 4 -6.98 17.14 -134.20
N PHE A 5 -5.72 17.58 -134.16
CA PHE A 5 -4.59 16.72 -133.76
C PHE A 5 -4.05 17.06 -132.35
N PHE A 6 -4.18 18.30 -131.88
CA PHE A 6 -3.65 18.72 -130.57
C PHE A 6 -4.57 18.41 -129.37
N SER A 7 -5.87 18.22 -129.59
CA SER A 7 -6.82 17.86 -128.51
C SER A 7 -6.71 16.40 -128.06
N LYS A 8 -6.29 15.49 -128.96
CA LYS A 8 -6.19 14.05 -128.63
C LYS A 8 -4.89 13.67 -127.92
N VAL A 9 -3.83 14.48 -128.03
CA VAL A 9 -2.55 14.24 -127.32
C VAL A 9 -2.59 14.85 -125.90
N PHE A 10 -3.33 15.94 -125.68
CA PHE A 10 -3.48 16.53 -124.35
C PHE A 10 -4.41 15.72 -123.42
N GLN A 11 -5.43 15.04 -123.98
CA GLN A 11 -6.29 14.13 -123.21
C GLN A 11 -5.61 12.82 -122.79
N ALA A 12 -4.58 12.36 -123.51
CA ALA A 12 -3.83 11.16 -123.14
C ALA A 12 -2.77 11.41 -122.04
N SER A 13 -2.25 12.64 -121.93
CA SER A 13 -1.31 13.04 -120.86
C SER A 13 -2.02 13.30 -119.52
N LEU A 14 -3.25 13.82 -119.55
CA LEU A 14 -4.01 14.12 -118.33
C LEU A 14 -4.57 12.85 -117.63
N LEU A 15 -4.82 11.76 -118.38
CA LEU A 15 -5.28 10.49 -117.80
C LEU A 15 -4.15 9.67 -117.14
N CYS A 16 -2.89 9.86 -117.55
CA CYS A 16 -1.76 9.12 -116.96
C CYS A 16 -1.29 9.74 -115.63
N CYS A 17 -1.52 11.05 -115.40
CA CYS A 17 -1.25 11.69 -114.11
C CYS A 17 -2.38 11.49 -113.07
N LEU A 18 -3.59 11.13 -113.50
CA LEU A 18 -4.70 10.86 -112.57
C LEU A 18 -4.64 9.43 -112.00
N ALA A 19 -4.07 8.46 -112.73
CA ALA A 19 -3.94 7.07 -112.26
C ALA A 19 -2.80 6.86 -111.23
N VAL A 20 -1.81 7.75 -111.17
CA VAL A 20 -0.70 7.68 -110.19
C VAL A 20 -1.00 8.44 -108.89
N MET A 21 -2.07 9.26 -108.85
CA MET A 21 -2.57 9.91 -107.63
C MET A 21 -3.60 9.06 -106.86
N PHE A 22 -4.14 7.99 -107.47
CA PHE A 22 -5.16 7.13 -106.85
C PHE A 22 -4.64 5.78 -106.35
N THR A 23 -3.31 5.56 -106.31
CA THR A 23 -2.69 4.34 -105.74
C THR A 23 -1.80 4.62 -104.52
N ALA A 24 -1.84 5.84 -103.98
CA ALA A 24 -1.12 6.22 -102.76
C ALA A 24 -2.04 6.78 -101.65
N CYS A 25 -3.34 6.47 -101.70
CA CYS A 25 -4.30 6.93 -100.69
C CYS A 25 -5.24 5.83 -100.18
N ASP A 26 -4.79 4.56 -100.17
CA ASP A 26 -5.50 3.48 -99.47
C ASP A 26 -4.72 2.91 -98.27
N ASP A 27 -3.48 3.34 -98.02
CA ASP A 27 -2.66 2.90 -96.87
C ASP A 27 -2.45 3.97 -95.76
N ILE A 28 -3.14 5.12 -95.82
CA ILE A 28 -3.03 6.18 -94.77
C ILE A 28 -4.22 6.21 -93.81
N PHE A 29 -5.34 5.57 -94.15
CA PHE A 29 -6.52 5.49 -93.28
C PHE A 29 -6.76 4.08 -92.75
N GLY A 30 -5.68 3.41 -92.36
CA GLY A 30 -5.73 2.40 -91.31
C GLY A 30 -6.22 3.06 -90.02
N ASN A 31 -7.53 3.02 -89.83
CA ASN A 31 -8.17 3.21 -88.54
C ASN A 31 -7.72 2.07 -87.62
N GLU A 32 -6.53 2.22 -87.02
CA GLU A 32 -6.05 1.39 -85.92
C GLU A 32 -5.95 2.31 -84.69
N ASP A 33 -7.01 2.24 -83.89
CA ASP A 33 -7.06 2.50 -82.45
C ASP A 33 -5.77 3.01 -81.81
N ASN A 34 -5.58 4.33 -81.70
CA ASN A 34 -4.70 4.84 -80.65
C ASN A 34 -5.44 4.65 -79.31
N PRO A 35 -5.01 3.73 -78.42
CA PRO A 35 -5.72 3.45 -77.19
C PRO A 35 -5.71 4.71 -76.31
N MET A 36 -6.88 5.26 -76.04
CA MET A 36 -6.99 6.35 -75.07
C MET A 36 -6.75 5.77 -73.67
N SER A 37 -5.74 6.25 -72.96
CA SER A 37 -5.49 5.92 -71.56
C SER A 37 -6.39 6.76 -70.66
N ALA A 38 -7.05 6.14 -69.68
CA ALA A 38 -7.74 6.89 -68.65
C ALA A 38 -6.73 7.57 -67.71
N TYR A 39 -7.08 8.73 -67.19
CA TYR A 39 -6.33 9.37 -66.10
C TYR A 39 -7.31 9.67 -64.96
N LEU A 40 -6.98 9.13 -63.79
CA LEU A 40 -7.80 9.18 -62.60
C LEU A 40 -6.94 9.73 -61.46
N SER A 41 -7.45 10.73 -60.75
CA SER A 41 -6.78 11.31 -59.58
C SER A 41 -7.67 11.19 -58.35
N MET A 42 -7.13 10.62 -57.29
CA MET A 42 -7.77 10.47 -55.98
C MET A 42 -6.66 10.44 -54.93
N SER A 43 -6.91 11.03 -53.76
CA SER A 43 -5.94 10.93 -52.66
C SER A 43 -5.81 9.47 -52.20
N ASP A 44 -4.58 9.02 -52.08
CA ASP A 44 -4.16 7.71 -51.55
C ASP A 44 -4.09 7.66 -50.02
N LYS A 45 -4.26 8.81 -49.35
CA LYS A 45 -4.19 8.91 -47.89
C LYS A 45 -5.22 7.97 -47.24
N PRO A 46 -4.80 7.10 -46.31
CA PRO A 46 -5.73 6.21 -45.62
C PRO A 46 -6.79 7.00 -44.83
N VAL A 47 -7.94 6.38 -44.61
CA VAL A 47 -9.07 6.95 -43.86
C VAL A 47 -9.44 6.00 -42.73
N THR A 48 -9.65 6.55 -41.53
CA THR A 48 -10.18 5.80 -40.39
C THR A 48 -11.61 6.27 -40.11
N LEU A 49 -12.56 5.35 -40.02
CA LEU A 49 -13.99 5.61 -39.79
C LEU A 49 -14.51 4.77 -38.61
N LYS A 50 -15.49 5.26 -37.85
CA LYS A 50 -16.21 4.40 -36.90
C LYS A 50 -17.29 3.62 -37.65
N ALA A 51 -17.61 2.42 -37.18
CA ALA A 51 -18.71 1.64 -37.74
C ALA A 51 -20.01 2.46 -37.75
N GLY A 52 -20.68 2.54 -38.91
CA GLY A 52 -21.87 3.38 -39.13
C GLY A 52 -21.59 4.76 -39.76
N ASP A 53 -20.34 5.23 -39.74
CA ASP A 53 -19.98 6.51 -40.37
C ASP A 53 -20.02 6.42 -41.90
N THR A 54 -20.23 7.58 -42.52
CA THR A 54 -20.09 7.74 -43.97
C THR A 54 -19.02 8.75 -44.32
N TYR A 55 -18.29 8.50 -45.40
CA TYR A 55 -17.22 9.37 -45.86
C TYR A 55 -17.17 9.41 -47.38
N ARG A 56 -17.27 10.61 -47.95
CA ARG A 56 -17.27 10.79 -49.40
C ARG A 56 -15.88 11.11 -49.91
N ARG A 57 -15.37 10.30 -50.82
CA ARG A 57 -14.15 10.57 -51.59
C ARG A 57 -14.37 10.24 -53.06
N LYS A 58 -14.53 11.29 -53.85
CA LYS A 58 -14.75 11.19 -55.29
C LYS A 58 -13.43 11.25 -56.05
N ALA A 59 -13.19 10.27 -56.91
CA ALA A 59 -12.11 10.30 -57.88
C ALA A 59 -12.44 11.25 -59.03
N ILE A 60 -11.44 12.03 -59.45
CA ILE A 60 -11.56 12.99 -60.55
C ILE A 60 -11.04 12.33 -61.83
N SER A 61 -11.93 12.19 -62.81
CA SER A 61 -11.64 11.66 -64.14
C SER A 61 -11.50 12.81 -65.13
N VAL A 62 -10.31 12.96 -65.74
CA VAL A 62 -10.04 14.06 -66.69
C VAL A 62 -10.47 13.75 -68.14
N THR A 63 -10.75 12.48 -68.44
CA THR A 63 -11.20 12.01 -69.77
C THR A 63 -12.72 11.81 -69.86
N SER A 64 -13.47 12.24 -68.84
CA SER A 64 -14.91 11.96 -68.66
C SER A 64 -15.25 10.47 -68.73
N ALA A 65 -14.30 9.60 -68.36
CA ALA A 65 -14.52 8.17 -68.24
C ALA A 65 -15.50 7.88 -67.10
N VAL A 66 -16.34 6.86 -67.28
CA VAL A 66 -17.16 6.30 -66.20
C VAL A 66 -16.23 5.73 -65.14
N VAL A 67 -16.46 6.10 -63.88
CA VAL A 67 -15.68 5.62 -62.74
C VAL A 67 -16.54 4.66 -61.94
N GLU A 68 -16.06 3.44 -61.80
CA GLU A 68 -16.67 2.42 -60.96
C GLU A 68 -15.89 2.31 -59.65
N TYR A 69 -16.60 2.17 -58.54
CA TYR A 69 -16.00 1.99 -57.22
C TYR A 69 -16.22 0.57 -56.74
N THR A 70 -15.18 -0.03 -56.17
CA THR A 70 -15.23 -1.36 -55.58
C THR A 70 -14.58 -1.34 -54.21
N SER A 71 -15.05 -2.22 -53.32
CA SER A 71 -14.45 -2.46 -52.01
C SER A 71 -13.92 -3.89 -51.97
N SER A 72 -12.68 -4.08 -51.51
CA SER A 72 -12.09 -5.42 -51.41
C SER A 72 -12.75 -6.29 -50.33
N LYS A 73 -13.41 -5.68 -49.33
CA LYS A 73 -14.22 -6.34 -48.30
C LYS A 73 -15.49 -5.54 -48.03
N THR A 74 -16.58 -5.91 -48.69
CA THR A 74 -17.89 -5.24 -48.55
C THR A 74 -18.57 -5.46 -47.21
N ASP A 75 -18.08 -6.40 -46.41
CA ASP A 75 -18.51 -6.62 -45.02
C ASP A 75 -17.87 -5.61 -44.06
N VAL A 76 -16.71 -5.04 -44.42
CA VAL A 76 -16.01 -4.01 -43.64
C VAL A 76 -16.51 -2.62 -44.02
N ALA A 77 -16.53 -2.27 -45.31
CA ALA A 77 -17.13 -1.04 -45.80
C ALA A 77 -17.62 -1.18 -47.25
N THR A 78 -18.71 -0.49 -47.59
CA THR A 78 -19.23 -0.38 -48.97
C THR A 78 -18.98 0.98 -49.55
N VAL A 79 -19.00 1.09 -50.88
CA VAL A 79 -18.89 2.36 -51.60
C VAL A 79 -19.95 2.41 -52.69
N ASP A 80 -20.60 3.55 -52.86
CA ASP A 80 -21.58 3.75 -53.94
C ASP A 80 -20.94 4.30 -55.23
N ASN A 81 -21.74 4.45 -56.29
CA ASN A 81 -21.28 4.94 -57.59
C ASN A 81 -20.86 6.42 -57.58
N GLU A 82 -21.09 7.14 -56.48
CA GLU A 82 -20.68 8.54 -56.31
C GLU A 82 -19.44 8.69 -55.41
N GLY A 83 -18.89 7.59 -54.91
CA GLY A 83 -17.73 7.56 -54.02
C GLY A 83 -18.07 7.84 -52.55
N LEU A 84 -19.32 7.64 -52.12
CA LEU A 84 -19.69 7.63 -50.70
C LEU A 84 -19.37 6.26 -50.10
N VAL A 85 -18.43 6.23 -49.16
CA VAL A 85 -18.09 5.04 -48.38
C VAL A 85 -18.98 4.96 -47.14
N THR A 86 -19.53 3.80 -46.85
CA THR A 86 -20.28 3.48 -45.62
C THR A 86 -19.53 2.40 -44.84
N ALA A 87 -19.10 2.72 -43.63
CA ALA A 87 -18.42 1.79 -42.73
C ALA A 87 -19.43 0.83 -42.09
N LYS A 88 -19.15 -0.48 -42.11
CA LYS A 88 -20.06 -1.52 -41.60
C LYS A 88 -19.54 -2.22 -40.35
N ALA A 89 -18.36 -2.84 -40.44
CA ALA A 89 -17.80 -3.66 -39.38
C ALA A 89 -16.30 -3.43 -39.23
N GLU A 90 -15.76 -3.72 -38.05
CA GLU A 90 -14.34 -3.57 -37.75
C GLU A 90 -13.47 -4.31 -38.75
N GLY A 91 -12.43 -3.63 -39.24
CA GLY A 91 -11.45 -4.23 -40.14
C GLY A 91 -10.88 -3.24 -41.15
N THR A 92 -10.08 -3.76 -42.07
CA THR A 92 -9.43 -2.98 -43.12
C THR A 92 -9.92 -3.45 -44.49
N THR A 93 -10.32 -2.48 -45.32
CA THR A 93 -10.71 -2.70 -46.73
C THR A 93 -10.03 -1.66 -47.63
N THR A 94 -9.89 -1.99 -48.90
CA THR A 94 -9.33 -1.10 -49.92
C THR A 94 -10.45 -0.69 -50.85
N ILE A 95 -10.67 0.62 -50.97
CA ILE A 95 -11.58 1.18 -51.95
C ILE A 95 -10.80 1.47 -53.22
N THR A 96 -11.23 0.89 -54.33
CA THR A 96 -10.61 1.06 -55.64
C THR A 96 -11.59 1.76 -56.57
N ALA A 97 -11.17 2.90 -57.11
CA ALA A 97 -11.87 3.57 -58.19
C ALA A 97 -11.19 3.18 -59.51
N THR A 98 -11.96 2.63 -60.44
CA THR A 98 -11.47 2.14 -61.73
C THR A 98 -12.20 2.88 -62.85
N ALA A 99 -11.44 3.48 -63.75
CA ALA A 99 -11.97 4.12 -64.95
C ALA A 99 -11.98 3.11 -66.11
N THR A 100 -13.16 2.63 -66.49
CA THR A 100 -13.39 1.63 -67.55
C THR A 100 -14.47 2.12 -68.52
N GLY A 101 -14.56 1.48 -69.69
CA GLY A 101 -15.65 1.71 -70.65
C GLY A 101 -15.36 2.77 -71.71
N TYR A 102 -16.26 3.74 -71.84
CA TYR A 102 -16.30 4.72 -72.93
C TYR A 102 -16.24 6.15 -72.36
N SER A 103 -15.63 7.10 -73.07
CA SER A 103 -15.70 8.52 -72.66
C SER A 103 -17.14 9.02 -72.76
N SER A 104 -17.65 9.63 -71.69
CA SER A 104 -19.01 10.18 -71.62
C SER A 104 -19.25 11.35 -72.58
N GLN A 105 -18.17 11.94 -73.15
CA GLN A 105 -18.28 13.05 -74.11
C GLN A 105 -18.36 12.58 -75.57
N ASN A 106 -17.63 11.51 -75.93
CA ASN A 106 -17.38 11.16 -77.34
C ASN A 106 -17.66 9.68 -77.69
N GLY A 107 -18.11 8.85 -76.75
CA GLY A 107 -18.49 7.45 -77.03
C GLY A 107 -17.35 6.54 -77.50
N LYS A 108 -16.08 6.96 -77.38
CA LYS A 108 -14.90 6.18 -77.78
C LYS A 108 -14.41 5.26 -76.65
N LYS A 109 -14.03 4.03 -77.00
CA LYS A 109 -13.59 2.97 -76.08
C LYS A 109 -12.23 3.31 -75.45
N ILE A 110 -12.12 3.13 -74.14
CA ILE A 110 -10.88 3.23 -73.37
C ILE A 110 -10.24 1.85 -73.36
N TYR A 111 -8.98 1.75 -73.82
CA TYR A 111 -8.28 0.47 -73.97
C TYR A 111 -7.29 0.20 -72.83
N GLN A 112 -6.90 1.23 -72.06
CA GLN A 112 -6.06 1.08 -70.87
C GLN A 112 -6.81 1.64 -69.65
N PRO A 113 -7.38 0.76 -68.79
CA PRO A 113 -8.04 1.20 -67.57
C PRO A 113 -7.02 1.78 -66.58
N ALA A 114 -7.43 2.82 -65.87
CA ALA A 114 -6.66 3.39 -64.75
C ALA A 114 -7.38 3.10 -63.45
N SER A 115 -6.64 2.66 -62.43
CA SER A 115 -7.18 2.43 -61.09
C SER A 115 -6.36 3.19 -60.06
N VAL A 116 -7.06 3.82 -59.12
CA VAL A 116 -6.47 4.40 -57.91
C VAL A 116 -7.20 3.87 -56.70
N SER A 117 -6.48 3.65 -55.60
CA SER A 117 -7.04 3.05 -54.41
C SER A 117 -6.54 3.72 -53.14
N TYR A 118 -7.32 3.63 -52.07
CA TYR A 118 -6.92 4.03 -50.73
C TYR A 118 -7.45 3.02 -49.70
N VAL A 119 -6.80 2.99 -48.55
CA VAL A 119 -7.16 2.10 -47.44
C VAL A 119 -8.22 2.78 -46.56
N VAL A 120 -9.26 2.03 -46.22
CA VAL A 120 -10.25 2.38 -45.20
C VAL A 120 -10.10 1.41 -44.03
N THR A 121 -9.84 1.97 -42.85
CA THR A 121 -9.82 1.25 -41.58
C THR A 121 -11.09 1.59 -40.81
N VAL A 122 -11.89 0.59 -40.48
CA VAL A 122 -13.10 0.75 -39.67
C VAL A 122 -12.79 0.29 -38.26
N VAL A 123 -13.06 1.17 -37.29
CA VAL A 123 -12.97 0.87 -35.84
C VAL A 123 -14.39 0.68 -35.27
N PRO A 124 -14.56 -0.12 -34.19
CA PRO A 124 -15.86 -0.31 -33.57
C PRO A 124 -16.44 1.03 -33.03
N ALA A 125 -17.77 1.11 -32.97
CA ALA A 125 -18.45 2.24 -32.36
C ALA A 125 -18.27 2.21 -30.83
N THR A 126 -18.00 3.36 -30.23
CA THR A 126 -17.83 3.50 -28.77
C THR A 126 -19.18 3.83 -28.13
N VAL A 127 -19.63 3.01 -27.18
CA VAL A 127 -20.78 3.27 -26.31
C VAL A 127 -20.31 4.15 -25.16
N PRO A 128 -20.80 5.40 -25.04
CA PRO A 128 -20.29 6.33 -24.07
C PRO A 128 -20.84 6.09 -22.66
N VAL A 129 -20.07 6.48 -21.65
CA VAL A 129 -20.54 6.50 -20.26
C VAL A 129 -21.56 7.63 -20.08
N THR A 130 -22.70 7.31 -19.46
CA THR A 130 -23.79 8.26 -19.20
C THR A 130 -23.86 8.70 -17.74
N SER A 131 -23.51 7.81 -16.81
CA SER A 131 -23.46 8.12 -15.39
C SER A 131 -22.51 7.19 -14.62
N ILE A 132 -22.12 7.64 -13.44
CA ILE A 132 -21.42 6.87 -12.43
C ILE A 132 -22.12 7.11 -11.09
N THR A 133 -22.25 6.08 -10.26
CA THR A 133 -22.80 6.19 -8.91
C THR A 133 -21.90 5.49 -7.89
N LEU A 134 -21.91 5.97 -6.65
CA LEU A 134 -21.20 5.35 -5.53
C LEU A 134 -22.18 4.67 -4.59
N ASN A 135 -21.75 3.58 -3.95
CA ASN A 135 -22.51 2.91 -2.89
C ASN A 135 -22.75 3.81 -1.67
N GLU A 136 -21.83 4.74 -1.38
CA GLU A 136 -21.91 5.70 -0.29
C GLU A 136 -21.49 7.09 -0.77
N THR A 137 -22.18 8.12 -0.28
CA THR A 137 -21.91 9.53 -0.63
C THR A 137 -21.39 10.34 0.55
N ASN A 138 -21.39 9.76 1.76
CA ASN A 138 -20.92 10.41 2.98
C ASN A 138 -20.27 9.40 3.94
N LEU A 139 -19.04 9.69 4.39
CA LEU A 139 -18.30 8.93 5.38
C LEU A 139 -17.99 9.82 6.59
N ASN A 140 -18.50 9.44 7.77
CA ASN A 140 -18.19 10.10 9.04
C ASN A 140 -17.36 9.16 9.91
N LYS A 141 -16.06 9.45 10.06
CA LYS A 141 -15.07 8.55 10.63
C LYS A 141 -14.17 9.26 11.64
N LYS A 142 -13.40 8.49 12.39
CA LYS A 142 -12.33 9.00 13.27
C LYS A 142 -10.98 8.64 12.68
N VAL A 143 -9.95 9.42 13.05
CA VAL A 143 -8.57 8.99 12.81
C VAL A 143 -8.38 7.60 13.43
N SER A 144 -7.75 6.67 12.72
CA SER A 144 -7.58 5.23 13.05
C SER A 144 -8.76 4.28 12.77
N ASP A 145 -9.90 4.77 12.25
CA ASP A 145 -10.93 3.84 11.76
C ASP A 145 -10.41 3.01 10.58
N ALA A 146 -10.91 1.77 10.46
CA ALA A 146 -10.55 0.88 9.36
C ALA A 146 -10.95 1.50 8.01
N ALA A 147 -10.12 1.24 6.98
CA ALA A 147 -10.38 1.68 5.62
C ALA A 147 -11.75 1.19 5.12
N VAL A 148 -12.39 2.00 4.28
CA VAL A 148 -13.71 1.70 3.68
C VAL A 148 -13.56 1.61 2.17
N THR A 149 -14.17 0.59 1.57
CA THR A 149 -14.20 0.45 0.11
C THR A 149 -15.44 1.12 -0.47
N LEU A 150 -15.23 2.15 -1.28
CA LEU A 150 -16.25 2.72 -2.16
C LEU A 150 -16.30 1.91 -3.45
N THR A 151 -17.51 1.55 -3.87
CA THR A 151 -17.76 0.84 -5.13
C THR A 151 -18.42 1.81 -6.11
N ALA A 152 -17.78 2.00 -7.26
CA ALA A 152 -18.33 2.77 -8.36
C ALA A 152 -19.10 1.88 -9.34
N THR A 153 -20.31 2.29 -9.70
CA THR A 153 -21.15 1.62 -10.72
C THR A 153 -21.28 2.54 -11.92
N VAL A 154 -20.77 2.11 -13.07
CA VAL A 154 -20.77 2.88 -14.33
C VAL A 154 -21.91 2.41 -15.23
N ALA A 155 -22.69 3.34 -15.77
CA ALA A 155 -23.79 3.06 -16.70
C ALA A 155 -23.60 3.78 -18.05
N PRO A 156 -24.01 3.16 -19.17
CA PRO A 156 -24.70 1.87 -19.25
C PRO A 156 -23.76 0.66 -19.10
N ASP A 157 -24.35 -0.52 -18.87
CA ASP A 157 -23.59 -1.77 -18.68
C ASP A 157 -22.82 -2.22 -19.92
N ASP A 158 -23.10 -1.66 -21.09
CA ASP A 158 -22.38 -1.93 -22.35
C ASP A 158 -21.43 -0.78 -22.76
N ALA A 159 -21.15 0.17 -21.86
CA ALA A 159 -20.15 1.21 -22.09
C ALA A 159 -18.80 0.61 -22.49
N THR A 160 -18.17 1.18 -23.52
CA THR A 160 -16.95 0.65 -24.14
C THR A 160 -15.72 0.78 -23.25
N ASP A 161 -15.64 1.86 -22.46
CA ASP A 161 -14.64 2.05 -21.41
C ASP A 161 -15.37 2.28 -20.09
N LYS A 162 -14.99 1.52 -19.06
CA LYS A 162 -15.52 1.63 -17.69
C LYS A 162 -14.41 1.88 -16.68
N THR A 163 -13.26 2.35 -17.15
CA THR A 163 -12.14 2.70 -16.29
C THR A 163 -12.58 3.82 -15.35
N VAL A 164 -12.35 3.60 -14.05
CA VAL A 164 -12.64 4.58 -13.00
C VAL A 164 -11.33 5.02 -12.39
N THR A 165 -11.07 6.31 -12.41
CA THR A 165 -9.98 6.94 -11.67
C THR A 165 -10.51 7.52 -10.36
N TRP A 166 -9.66 7.53 -9.33
CA TRP A 166 -10.02 8.00 -8.00
C TRP A 166 -9.10 9.12 -7.57
N GLU A 167 -9.67 10.18 -7.01
CA GLU A 167 -8.93 11.31 -6.47
C GLU A 167 -9.47 11.70 -5.09
N SER A 168 -8.59 12.20 -4.22
CA SER A 168 -8.96 12.84 -2.97
C SER A 168 -8.61 14.31 -3.02
N SER A 169 -9.57 15.17 -2.65
CA SER A 169 -9.33 16.61 -2.55
C SER A 169 -8.34 16.99 -1.44
N ASN A 170 -8.10 16.10 -0.48
CA ASN A 170 -7.17 16.34 0.62
C ASN A 170 -6.57 15.02 1.16
N THR A 171 -5.40 14.66 0.64
CA THR A 171 -4.66 13.45 1.02
C THR A 171 -4.12 13.46 2.46
N SER A 172 -4.04 14.63 3.11
CA SER A 172 -3.70 14.70 4.54
C SER A 172 -4.85 14.29 5.46
N VAL A 173 -6.08 14.25 4.93
CA VAL A 173 -7.29 13.81 5.65
C VAL A 173 -7.69 12.40 5.24
N ALA A 174 -7.78 12.12 3.94
CA ALA A 174 -8.11 10.80 3.43
C ALA A 174 -7.41 10.52 2.10
N THR A 175 -6.88 9.32 1.93
CA THR A 175 -6.34 8.82 0.66
C THR A 175 -7.29 7.80 0.05
N VAL A 176 -7.22 7.62 -1.27
CA VAL A 176 -8.01 6.62 -1.98
C VAL A 176 -7.11 5.88 -2.97
N ALA A 177 -7.20 4.55 -2.99
CA ALA A 177 -6.53 3.70 -3.97
C ALA A 177 -7.51 2.60 -4.40
N ASP A 178 -7.84 2.53 -5.70
CA ASP A 178 -8.79 1.56 -6.26
C ASP A 178 -10.13 1.50 -5.48
N GLY A 179 -10.65 2.66 -5.07
CA GLY A 179 -11.87 2.79 -4.26
C GLY A 179 -11.69 2.53 -2.77
N VAL A 180 -10.52 2.09 -2.30
CA VAL A 180 -10.23 1.90 -0.88
C VAL A 180 -9.82 3.22 -0.24
N VAL A 181 -10.69 3.78 0.60
CA VAL A 181 -10.49 5.04 1.31
C VAL A 181 -9.83 4.79 2.67
N THR A 182 -8.67 5.40 2.91
CA THR A 182 -7.92 5.33 4.17
C THR A 182 -7.92 6.68 4.87
N PHE A 183 -8.21 6.73 6.17
CA PHE A 183 -8.30 7.97 6.95
C PHE A 183 -6.93 8.30 7.58
N VAL A 184 -6.37 9.44 7.20
CA VAL A 184 -5.01 9.86 7.56
C VAL A 184 -5.02 10.88 8.71
N GLY A 185 -5.88 11.89 8.62
CA GLY A 185 -5.88 13.02 9.55
C GLY A 185 -7.26 13.62 9.73
N ALA A 186 -7.43 14.40 10.80
CA ALA A 186 -8.69 15.06 11.08
C ALA A 186 -8.97 16.19 10.07
N GLY A 187 -10.22 16.34 9.65
CA GLY A 187 -10.64 17.36 8.70
C GLY A 187 -11.73 16.86 7.76
N THR A 188 -11.84 17.51 6.61
CA THR A 188 -12.77 17.13 5.55
C THR A 188 -12.03 16.89 4.25
N ALA A 189 -12.50 15.91 3.47
CA ALA A 189 -12.03 15.61 2.13
C ALA A 189 -13.21 15.18 1.26
N THR A 190 -13.10 15.36 -0.05
CA THR A 190 -14.04 14.81 -1.03
C THR A 190 -13.29 13.77 -1.85
N ILE A 191 -13.83 12.55 -1.89
CA ILE A 191 -13.35 11.50 -2.79
C ILE A 191 -14.16 11.58 -4.07
N THR A 192 -13.49 11.71 -5.21
CA THR A 192 -14.09 11.76 -6.54
C THR A 192 -13.73 10.50 -7.30
N ALA A 193 -14.75 9.83 -7.84
CA ALA A 193 -14.61 8.76 -8.81
C ALA A 193 -14.99 9.30 -10.19
N THR A 194 -14.09 9.17 -11.17
CA THR A 194 -14.29 9.67 -12.53
C THR A 194 -14.28 8.50 -13.50
N ALA A 195 -15.38 8.31 -14.23
CA ALA A 195 -15.48 7.34 -15.31
C ALA A 195 -15.12 8.01 -16.63
N THR A 196 -14.10 7.49 -17.31
CA THR A 196 -13.61 8.01 -18.58
C THR A 196 -14.42 7.48 -19.76
N ASN A 197 -14.60 8.32 -20.78
CA ASN A 197 -15.31 7.92 -22.00
C ASN A 197 -14.43 7.18 -23.03
N GLY A 198 -13.25 6.68 -22.63
CA GLY A 198 -12.28 6.04 -23.53
C GLY A 198 -11.61 7.00 -24.52
N THR A 199 -11.77 8.31 -24.36
CA THR A 199 -11.18 9.36 -25.19
C THR A 199 -10.23 10.23 -24.38
N VAL A 200 -9.28 10.89 -25.06
CA VAL A 200 -8.39 11.89 -24.44
C VAL A 200 -9.16 13.15 -24.02
N ASP A 201 -10.33 13.38 -24.62
CA ASP A 201 -11.23 14.46 -24.23
C ASP A 201 -11.97 14.09 -22.95
N THR A 202 -11.73 14.87 -21.89
CA THR A 202 -12.33 14.70 -20.55
C THR A 202 -13.62 15.50 -20.37
N ALA A 203 -14.05 16.28 -21.38
CA ALA A 203 -15.23 17.14 -21.27
C ALA A 203 -16.53 16.35 -21.01
N ASP A 204 -16.56 15.08 -21.42
CA ASP A 204 -17.72 14.21 -21.28
C ASP A 204 -17.62 13.21 -20.12
N ASP A 205 -16.53 13.24 -19.34
CA ASP A 205 -16.34 12.34 -18.22
C ASP A 205 -17.45 12.51 -17.17
N LYS A 206 -17.76 11.42 -16.47
CA LYS A 206 -18.80 11.40 -15.44
C LYS A 206 -18.17 11.23 -14.08
N GLU A 207 -18.61 12.03 -13.14
CA GLU A 207 -18.08 12.04 -11.79
C GLU A 207 -19.15 11.67 -10.76
N ALA A 208 -18.74 10.94 -9.74
CA ALA A 208 -19.49 10.78 -8.51
C ALA A 208 -18.59 11.08 -7.31
N THR A 209 -19.17 11.70 -6.29
CA THR A 209 -18.40 12.17 -5.13
C THR A 209 -18.92 11.58 -3.83
N CYS A 210 -17.99 11.39 -2.89
CA CYS A 210 -18.28 11.02 -1.52
C CYS A 210 -17.61 12.03 -0.59
N ALA A 211 -18.39 12.70 0.26
CA ALA A 211 -17.86 13.59 1.29
C ALA A 211 -17.32 12.77 2.47
N VAL A 212 -16.13 13.10 2.94
CA VAL A 212 -15.46 12.43 4.06
C VAL A 212 -15.21 13.44 5.15
N THR A 213 -15.73 13.17 6.35
CA THR A 213 -15.43 13.93 7.56
C THR A 213 -14.72 13.02 8.55
N VAL A 214 -13.47 13.39 8.88
CA VAL A 214 -12.64 12.68 9.85
C VAL A 214 -12.51 13.51 11.11
N THR A 215 -12.98 12.99 12.24
CA THR A 215 -12.88 13.67 13.53
C THR A 215 -11.57 13.29 14.22
N ALA A 216 -10.91 14.29 14.83
CA ALA A 216 -9.72 14.07 15.65
C ALA A 216 -10.03 13.16 16.85
N LEU A 217 -9.05 12.36 17.25
CA LEU A 217 -9.14 11.61 18.50
C LEU A 217 -9.02 12.55 19.70
N PRO A 218 -9.71 12.27 20.83
CA PRO A 218 -9.52 13.04 22.04
C PRO A 218 -8.09 12.85 22.56
N SER A 219 -7.50 13.94 23.05
CA SER A 219 -6.15 13.93 23.64
C SER A 219 -6.14 13.11 24.93
N ILE A 220 -5.19 12.17 25.03
CA ILE A 220 -5.04 11.29 26.20
C ILE A 220 -3.81 11.72 27.00
N PRO A 221 -3.98 12.24 28.23
CA PRO A 221 -2.85 12.62 29.06
C PRO A 221 -2.15 11.37 29.64
N TYR A 222 -0.84 11.45 29.81
CA TYR A 222 -0.03 10.42 30.44
C TYR A 222 1.20 11.00 31.14
N LYS A 223 1.74 10.26 32.10
CA LYS A 223 2.88 10.68 32.91
C LYS A 223 4.20 10.14 32.37
N THR A 224 5.21 11.00 32.36
CA THR A 224 6.57 10.68 31.91
C THR A 224 7.60 11.00 32.97
N TYR A 225 8.80 10.42 32.81
CA TYR A 225 9.95 10.66 33.67
C TYR A 225 11.20 10.82 32.81
N THR A 226 12.16 11.60 33.31
CA THR A 226 13.44 11.83 32.65
C THR A 226 14.59 11.49 33.58
N TRP A 227 15.58 10.77 33.05
CA TRP A 227 16.81 10.41 33.75
C TRP A 227 17.98 11.15 33.13
N ASP A 228 18.71 11.95 33.91
CA ASP A 228 19.84 12.76 33.43
C ASP A 228 21.21 12.08 33.56
N GLY A 229 21.25 10.84 34.06
CA GLY A 229 22.49 10.13 34.41
C GLY A 229 22.75 10.05 35.92
N THR A 230 22.12 10.92 36.71
CA THR A 230 22.35 11.09 38.15
C THR A 230 21.08 11.12 38.98
N THR A 231 20.03 11.78 38.48
CA THR A 231 18.75 11.97 39.18
C THR A 231 17.58 11.70 38.24
N LEU A 232 16.49 11.22 38.85
CA LEU A 232 15.22 11.02 38.18
C LEU A 232 14.34 12.26 38.40
N SER A 233 13.86 12.86 37.32
CA SER A 233 12.91 13.98 37.33
C SER A 233 11.53 13.54 36.83
N GLY A 234 10.47 14.13 37.39
CA GLY A 234 9.07 13.81 37.08
C GLY A 234 8.26 13.36 38.30
N PRO A 235 6.98 13.00 38.12
CA PRO A 235 6.29 12.82 36.84
C PRO A 235 5.95 14.14 36.13
N THR A 236 6.10 14.18 34.80
CA THR A 236 5.71 15.30 33.93
C THR A 236 4.52 14.93 33.05
N ASP A 237 3.61 15.88 32.82
CA ASP A 237 2.47 15.72 31.92
C ASP A 237 2.88 15.73 30.45
N ALA A 238 2.40 14.73 29.72
CA ALA A 238 2.43 14.64 28.27
C ALA A 238 1.05 14.23 27.75
N SER A 239 0.83 14.32 26.44
CA SER A 239 -0.47 14.00 25.85
C SER A 239 -0.35 13.38 24.47
N ALA A 240 -1.11 12.32 24.21
CA ALA A 240 -1.18 11.65 22.92
C ALA A 240 -2.41 12.11 22.14
N THR A 241 -2.20 12.62 20.92
CA THR A 241 -3.25 13.04 19.98
C THR A 241 -3.41 12.09 18.80
N GLU A 242 -2.43 11.21 18.59
CA GLU A 242 -2.42 10.15 17.57
C GLU A 242 -2.15 8.82 18.26
N TYR A 243 -3.09 7.88 18.15
CA TYR A 243 -2.98 6.57 18.76
C TYR A 243 -3.93 5.56 18.12
N THR A 244 -3.60 4.29 18.30
CA THR A 244 -4.49 3.15 18.01
C THR A 244 -5.15 2.71 19.30
N LYS A 245 -6.48 2.56 19.32
CA LYS A 245 -7.15 1.96 20.48
C LYS A 245 -6.89 0.47 20.54
N VAL A 246 -6.50 -0.03 21.69
CA VAL A 246 -6.37 -1.47 21.91
C VAL A 246 -7.77 -2.05 22.13
N ILE A 247 -8.10 -3.10 21.40
CA ILE A 247 -9.38 -3.79 21.48
C ILE A 247 -9.19 -5.25 21.89
N ASN A 248 -10.27 -5.86 22.36
CA ASN A 248 -10.29 -7.30 22.67
C ASN A 248 -9.92 -8.12 21.43
N SER A 249 -9.09 -9.14 21.62
CA SER A 249 -8.70 -10.05 20.54
C SER A 249 -8.59 -11.47 21.05
N SER A 250 -9.10 -12.43 20.27
CA SER A 250 -8.93 -13.86 20.52
C SER A 250 -7.68 -14.44 19.86
N THR A 251 -7.01 -13.69 18.98
CA THR A 251 -5.87 -14.13 18.19
C THR A 251 -4.59 -13.37 18.57
N ASN A 252 -3.47 -13.80 17.99
CA ASN A 252 -2.21 -13.07 18.12
C ASN A 252 -2.32 -11.69 17.44
N VAL A 253 -1.63 -10.70 18.01
CA VAL A 253 -1.59 -9.31 17.53
C VAL A 253 -0.15 -8.89 17.36
N THR A 254 0.15 -8.08 16.35
CA THR A 254 1.46 -7.46 16.15
C THR A 254 1.35 -5.97 16.34
N TRP A 255 2.23 -5.40 17.16
CA TRP A 255 2.36 -3.96 17.39
C TRP A 255 3.66 -3.46 16.78
N SER A 256 3.54 -2.53 15.84
CA SER A 256 4.65 -1.78 15.24
C SER A 256 4.86 -0.43 15.93
N ASP A 257 5.77 0.39 15.40
CA ASP A 257 5.98 1.77 15.86
C ASP A 257 4.65 2.53 16.02
N GLY A 258 4.46 3.17 17.17
CA GLY A 258 3.29 4.00 17.42
C GLY A 258 2.79 3.97 18.87
N THR A 259 1.71 4.72 19.11
CA THR A 259 1.05 4.83 20.41
C THR A 259 -0.21 3.99 20.43
N TYR A 260 -0.39 3.21 21.50
CA TYR A 260 -1.53 2.34 21.73
C TYR A 260 -2.20 2.74 23.04
N VAL A 261 -3.51 2.97 23.02
CA VAL A 261 -4.26 3.43 24.19
C VAL A 261 -5.27 2.38 24.63
N VAL A 262 -5.30 2.13 25.93
CA VAL A 262 -6.28 1.27 26.61
C VAL A 262 -7.21 2.19 27.42
N ASP A 263 -8.36 2.51 26.85
CA ASP A 263 -9.40 3.35 27.48
C ASP A 263 -10.58 2.54 28.06
N ASP A 264 -10.55 1.22 27.89
CA ASP A 264 -11.46 0.28 28.55
C ASP A 264 -10.69 -0.95 29.07
N ASN A 265 -11.37 -1.85 29.79
CA ASN A 265 -10.78 -3.12 30.18
C ASN A 265 -10.67 -4.06 28.97
N VAL A 266 -9.45 -4.38 28.58
CA VAL A 266 -9.14 -5.12 27.36
C VAL A 266 -8.46 -6.44 27.68
N THR A 267 -8.87 -7.50 27.00
CA THR A 267 -8.24 -8.83 27.03
C THR A 267 -7.82 -9.27 25.63
N ILE A 268 -6.53 -9.56 25.48
CA ILE A 268 -5.95 -10.22 24.31
C ILE A 268 -5.61 -11.64 24.71
N SER A 269 -6.36 -12.60 24.17
CA SER A 269 -6.18 -14.02 24.49
C SER A 269 -4.92 -14.60 23.83
N GLY A 270 -4.54 -14.07 22.67
CA GLY A 270 -3.31 -14.44 21.97
C GLY A 270 -2.05 -13.76 22.49
N ASN A 271 -0.95 -13.96 21.78
CA ASN A 271 0.33 -13.31 22.02
C ASN A 271 0.38 -11.92 21.36
N ILE A 272 1.11 -10.98 21.97
CA ILE A 272 1.48 -9.71 21.33
C ILE A 272 2.93 -9.77 20.86
N LYS A 273 3.18 -9.53 19.58
CA LYS A 273 4.51 -9.34 19.00
C LYS A 273 4.83 -7.86 18.82
N VAL A 274 5.90 -7.38 19.44
CA VAL A 274 6.35 -5.99 19.34
C VAL A 274 7.48 -5.89 18.31
N SER A 275 7.25 -5.23 17.18
CA SER A 275 8.24 -5.10 16.10
C SER A 275 9.01 -3.77 16.10
N GLY A 276 8.50 -2.75 16.77
CA GLY A 276 9.08 -1.41 16.80
C GLY A 276 9.08 -0.78 18.19
N ASN A 277 9.09 0.56 18.24
CA ASN A 277 8.95 1.40 19.40
C ASN A 277 7.46 1.64 19.72
N VAL A 278 6.94 0.85 20.64
CA VAL A 278 5.55 0.89 21.07
C VAL A 278 5.42 1.70 22.35
N ASN A 279 4.54 2.71 22.33
CA ASN A 279 4.13 3.46 23.51
C ASN A 279 2.73 3.03 23.92
N LEU A 280 2.63 2.23 24.98
CA LEU A 280 1.37 1.79 25.56
C LEU A 280 0.93 2.76 26.66
N ILE A 281 -0.24 3.38 26.52
CA ILE A 281 -0.86 4.21 27.55
C ILE A 281 -2.08 3.49 28.10
N ILE A 282 -2.13 3.29 29.41
CA ILE A 282 -3.28 2.68 30.09
C ILE A 282 -3.99 3.75 30.93
N CYS A 283 -5.24 4.03 30.58
CA CYS A 283 -6.06 5.02 31.27
C CYS A 283 -6.38 4.60 32.71
N ASP A 284 -6.76 5.57 33.52
CA ASP A 284 -7.00 5.34 34.95
C ASP A 284 -8.13 4.32 35.19
N GLY A 285 -7.87 3.38 36.11
CA GLY A 285 -8.77 2.29 36.45
C GLY A 285 -8.98 1.25 35.34
N LYS A 286 -8.25 1.34 34.22
CA LYS A 286 -8.34 0.39 33.10
C LYS A 286 -7.24 -0.65 33.18
N THR A 287 -7.54 -1.83 32.65
CA THR A 287 -6.62 -2.96 32.64
C THR A 287 -6.47 -3.53 31.25
N LEU A 288 -5.22 -3.73 30.82
CA LEU A 288 -4.91 -4.58 29.68
C LEU A 288 -4.41 -5.94 30.17
N THR A 289 -5.13 -7.00 29.81
CA THR A 289 -4.75 -8.39 30.08
C THR A 289 -4.32 -9.08 28.80
N VAL A 290 -3.17 -9.76 28.82
CA VAL A 290 -2.61 -10.50 27.68
C VAL A 290 -2.32 -11.92 28.14
N ASN A 291 -3.03 -12.92 27.62
CA ASN A 291 -2.95 -14.31 28.08
C ASN A 291 -1.95 -15.18 27.30
N GLY A 292 -1.53 -14.74 26.11
CA GLY A 292 -0.51 -15.42 25.30
C GLY A 292 0.91 -14.89 25.51
N GLY A 293 1.11 -14.02 26.51
CA GLY A 293 2.36 -13.32 26.75
C GLY A 293 2.70 -12.32 25.63
N ILE A 294 3.87 -11.69 25.78
CA ILE A 294 4.34 -10.61 24.91
C ILE A 294 5.79 -10.88 24.55
N SER A 295 6.14 -10.68 23.29
CA SER A 295 7.51 -10.87 22.85
C SER A 295 7.95 -9.87 21.80
N GLY A 296 9.26 -9.73 21.62
CA GLY A 296 9.79 -9.13 20.40
C GLY A 296 9.28 -9.87 19.16
N SER A 297 9.12 -9.16 18.04
CA SER A 297 8.80 -9.78 16.74
C SER A 297 9.87 -10.78 16.30
N SER A 298 11.11 -10.48 16.69
CA SER A 298 12.32 -11.30 16.62
C SER A 298 13.10 -11.14 17.92
N TYR A 299 14.09 -12.01 18.17
CA TYR A 299 14.89 -11.96 19.39
C TYR A 299 15.62 -10.62 19.55
N GLY A 300 15.38 -9.92 20.65
CA GLY A 300 16.03 -8.64 20.95
C GLY A 300 15.49 -7.45 20.14
N VAL A 301 14.34 -7.62 19.47
CA VAL A 301 13.62 -6.57 18.74
C VAL A 301 12.42 -6.10 19.57
N GLY A 302 12.03 -4.84 19.38
CA GLY A 302 10.84 -4.27 19.98
C GLY A 302 11.12 -3.59 21.32
N ILE A 303 10.74 -2.32 21.41
CA ILE A 303 10.75 -1.55 22.66
C ILE A 303 9.30 -1.35 23.08
N LEU A 304 8.96 -1.78 24.29
CA LEU A 304 7.66 -1.55 24.89
C LEU A 304 7.79 -0.54 26.02
N SER A 305 7.26 0.66 25.84
CA SER A 305 7.18 1.70 26.86
C SER A 305 5.76 1.75 27.42
N ILE A 306 5.60 1.53 28.72
CA ILE A 306 4.29 1.52 29.39
C ILE A 306 4.14 2.80 30.22
N TYR A 307 3.07 3.53 29.94
CA TYR A 307 2.68 4.78 30.57
C TYR A 307 1.28 4.64 31.19
N THR A 308 1.00 5.47 32.19
CA THR A 308 -0.34 5.60 32.77
C THR A 308 -0.79 7.06 32.80
N GLN A 309 -2.11 7.26 32.81
CA GLN A 309 -2.72 8.57 32.82
C GLN A 309 -2.42 9.35 34.12
N SER A 310 -2.51 8.67 35.26
CA SER A 310 -2.11 9.17 36.57
C SER A 310 -1.02 8.31 37.22
N VAL A 311 -0.54 8.76 38.38
CA VAL A 311 0.30 7.97 39.30
C VAL A 311 -0.51 7.62 40.55
N GLY A 312 -0.17 6.52 41.20
CA GLY A 312 -0.83 6.06 42.43
C GLY A 312 -1.84 4.93 42.18
N THR A 313 -2.84 4.81 43.04
CA THR A 313 -3.75 3.65 43.08
C THR A 313 -4.80 3.63 41.96
N THR A 314 -5.02 4.76 41.30
CA THR A 314 -5.93 4.89 40.15
C THR A 314 -5.25 4.59 38.83
N ALA A 315 -3.92 4.48 38.81
CA ALA A 315 -3.16 4.25 37.59
C ALA A 315 -3.59 2.94 36.91
N GLY A 316 -3.60 2.93 35.58
CA GLY A 316 -3.92 1.75 34.79
C GLY A 316 -3.01 0.55 35.11
N SER A 317 -3.54 -0.65 34.87
CA SER A 317 -2.83 -1.90 35.14
C SER A 317 -2.55 -2.69 33.86
N PHE A 318 -1.41 -3.38 33.85
CA PHE A 318 -1.01 -4.26 32.77
C PHE A 318 -0.76 -5.66 33.30
N VAL A 319 -1.43 -6.65 32.73
CA VAL A 319 -1.33 -8.04 33.16
C VAL A 319 -0.92 -8.90 31.97
N ALA A 320 0.36 -9.24 31.89
CA ALA A 320 0.86 -10.24 30.95
C ALA A 320 0.93 -11.60 31.66
N THR A 321 0.19 -12.58 31.15
CA THR A 321 0.26 -13.97 31.59
C THR A 321 0.55 -14.89 30.40
N CYS A 322 1.18 -16.03 30.67
CA CYS A 322 1.37 -17.05 29.65
C CYS A 322 1.39 -18.46 30.28
N ASN A 323 0.55 -19.34 29.73
CA ASN A 323 0.55 -20.75 30.08
C ASN A 323 1.58 -21.51 29.22
N ASN A 324 2.47 -22.27 29.85
CA ASN A 324 3.55 -23.01 29.17
C ASN A 324 4.48 -22.15 28.30
N GLY A 325 4.62 -20.86 28.64
CA GLY A 325 5.50 -19.91 27.96
C GLY A 325 5.88 -18.75 28.86
N ASN A 326 6.58 -17.76 28.32
CA ASN A 326 7.05 -16.59 29.07
C ASN A 326 5.99 -15.48 29.01
N ALA A 327 5.77 -14.75 30.11
CA ALA A 327 4.83 -13.63 30.07
C ALA A 327 5.40 -12.46 29.26
N ILE A 328 6.69 -12.17 29.41
CA ILE A 328 7.42 -11.20 28.57
C ILE A 328 8.74 -11.84 28.11
N TYR A 329 9.02 -11.82 26.81
CA TYR A 329 10.16 -12.53 26.23
C TYR A 329 10.87 -11.79 25.11
N ALA A 330 12.21 -11.74 25.20
CA ALA A 330 13.10 -11.34 24.11
C ALA A 330 12.76 -9.98 23.47
N LEU A 331 12.19 -9.05 24.25
CA LEU A 331 12.10 -7.66 23.83
C LEU A 331 13.49 -7.04 23.84
N ASN A 332 13.70 -6.02 23.01
CA ASN A 332 14.89 -5.19 23.14
C ASN A 332 14.90 -4.56 24.54
N THR A 333 13.84 -3.83 24.89
CA THR A 333 13.68 -3.13 26.16
C THR A 333 12.22 -3.03 26.57
N LEU A 334 11.94 -3.28 27.85
CA LEU A 334 10.70 -2.94 28.55
C LEU A 334 10.95 -1.71 29.42
N LYS A 335 10.26 -0.61 29.12
CA LYS A 335 10.33 0.64 29.89
C LYS A 335 9.03 0.85 30.65
N ILE A 336 9.12 1.16 31.93
CA ILE A 336 7.95 1.35 32.79
C ILE A 336 7.99 2.74 33.41
N TYR A 337 6.98 3.54 33.10
CA TYR A 337 6.82 4.88 33.62
C TYR A 337 5.77 4.96 34.73
N GLY A 338 4.81 4.04 34.80
CA GLY A 338 3.76 4.06 35.83
C GLY A 338 2.86 2.83 35.80
N GLY A 339 1.89 2.78 36.72
CA GLY A 339 0.92 1.69 36.83
C GLY A 339 1.34 0.50 37.70
N ASP A 340 0.46 -0.48 37.78
CA ASP A 340 0.73 -1.81 38.36
C ASP A 340 0.84 -2.85 37.24
N ILE A 341 2.06 -3.35 37.03
CA ILE A 341 2.40 -4.29 35.99
C ILE A 341 2.61 -5.66 36.61
N LEU A 342 1.91 -6.67 36.10
CA LEU A 342 2.09 -8.07 36.45
C LEU A 342 2.56 -8.87 35.23
N ALA A 343 3.75 -9.47 35.32
CA ALA A 343 4.26 -10.45 34.35
C ALA A 343 4.32 -11.84 35.01
N SER A 344 3.38 -12.72 34.67
CA SER A 344 3.21 -14.03 35.34
C SER A 344 3.30 -15.21 34.38
N SER A 345 4.27 -16.10 34.58
CA SER A 345 4.44 -17.32 33.80
C SER A 345 4.09 -18.58 34.60
N SER A 346 3.71 -19.66 33.92
CA SER A 346 3.67 -21.02 34.47
C SER A 346 4.66 -21.97 33.76
N SER A 347 5.60 -21.44 32.97
CA SER A 347 6.61 -22.21 32.26
C SER A 347 7.61 -22.87 33.21
N ILE A 348 7.89 -24.15 32.99
CA ILE A 348 8.84 -24.95 33.79
C ILE A 348 10.31 -24.61 33.54
N ALA A 349 10.62 -23.90 32.45
CA ALA A 349 12.00 -23.74 31.98
C ALA A 349 12.55 -22.30 32.09
N TRP A 350 11.69 -21.30 32.32
CA TRP A 350 12.04 -19.90 32.08
C TRP A 350 11.35 -18.95 33.07
N GLY A 351 11.54 -17.64 32.93
CA GLY A 351 11.06 -16.64 33.88
C GLY A 351 9.69 -16.02 33.54
N GLY A 352 9.13 -15.25 34.48
CA GLY A 352 8.04 -14.32 34.17
C GLY A 352 8.46 -13.32 33.08
N ILE A 353 9.67 -12.76 33.23
CA ILE A 353 10.33 -11.95 32.19
C ILE A 353 11.66 -12.60 31.81
N VAL A 354 11.92 -12.70 30.50
CA VAL A 354 13.08 -13.43 29.98
C VAL A 354 13.79 -12.63 28.88
N ASN A 355 15.11 -12.53 28.98
CA ASN A 355 16.01 -11.98 27.95
C ASN A 355 15.57 -10.61 27.44
N THR A 356 15.21 -9.71 28.36
CA THR A 356 14.65 -8.38 28.07
C THR A 356 15.38 -7.36 28.94
N GLN A 357 15.82 -6.23 28.36
CA GLN A 357 16.29 -5.09 29.16
C GLN A 357 15.10 -4.51 29.91
N ILE A 358 15.24 -4.22 31.19
CA ILE A 358 14.15 -3.67 32.01
C ILE A 358 14.60 -2.33 32.57
N ASP A 359 13.89 -1.27 32.23
CA ASP A 359 14.13 0.07 32.75
C ASP A 359 12.86 0.57 33.48
N VAL A 360 12.95 0.72 34.80
CA VAL A 360 11.83 1.17 35.64
C VAL A 360 12.09 2.60 36.10
N TYR A 361 11.24 3.51 35.65
CA TYR A 361 11.24 4.91 36.05
C TYR A 361 10.19 5.18 37.15
N GLY A 362 9.04 4.51 37.10
CA GLY A 362 7.96 4.68 38.06
C GLY A 362 7.02 3.48 38.12
N GLY A 363 5.99 3.56 38.96
CA GLY A 363 5.01 2.47 39.13
C GLY A 363 5.57 1.25 39.87
N LYS A 364 4.88 0.12 39.69
CA LYS A 364 5.21 -1.17 40.31
C LYS A 364 5.26 -2.25 39.24
N LEU A 365 6.39 -2.95 39.14
CA LEU A 365 6.56 -4.13 38.31
C LEU A 365 6.62 -5.36 39.22
N THR A 366 5.64 -6.25 39.09
CA THR A 366 5.62 -7.56 39.71
C THR A 366 5.87 -8.62 38.65
N THR A 367 6.89 -9.44 38.83
CA THR A 367 7.19 -10.58 37.97
C THR A 367 7.11 -11.83 38.81
N LYS A 368 6.44 -12.87 38.29
CA LYS A 368 6.34 -14.15 38.97
C LYS A 368 6.39 -15.32 38.02
N ASN A 369 6.92 -16.45 38.50
CA ASN A 369 6.66 -17.73 37.88
C ASN A 369 6.00 -18.68 38.89
N THR A 370 4.98 -19.39 38.45
CA THR A 370 4.16 -20.28 39.27
C THR A 370 4.55 -21.76 39.13
N SER A 371 5.51 -22.08 38.26
CA SER A 371 6.07 -23.42 38.08
C SER A 371 7.08 -23.78 39.18
N SER A 372 7.48 -25.05 39.25
CA SER A 372 8.36 -25.57 40.31
C SER A 372 9.86 -25.31 40.11
N ASN A 373 10.27 -24.69 39.01
CA ASN A 373 11.67 -24.33 38.70
C ASN A 373 11.74 -22.96 38.00
N GLY A 374 10.75 -22.12 38.24
CA GLY A 374 10.53 -20.88 37.50
C GLY A 374 11.27 -19.71 38.12
N TYR A 375 11.85 -18.86 37.27
CA TYR A 375 12.48 -17.61 37.69
C TYR A 375 11.46 -16.47 37.72
N GLY A 376 11.66 -15.45 38.55
CA GLY A 376 10.95 -14.18 38.33
C GLY A 376 11.44 -13.53 37.04
N ILE A 377 12.74 -13.24 36.99
CA ILE A 377 13.43 -12.65 35.85
C ILE A 377 14.65 -13.50 35.48
N PHE A 378 14.85 -13.75 34.19
CA PHE A 378 16.01 -14.47 33.69
C PHE A 378 16.64 -13.77 32.49
N VAL A 379 17.95 -13.52 32.56
CA VAL A 379 18.78 -13.09 31.42
C VAL A 379 19.87 -14.14 31.18
N GLY A 380 19.83 -14.75 29.99
CA GLY A 380 20.71 -15.84 29.58
C GLY A 380 22.15 -15.41 29.33
N SER A 381 23.05 -16.41 29.20
CA SER A 381 24.49 -16.19 29.02
C SER A 381 24.87 -15.58 27.67
N ASN A 382 23.96 -15.62 26.69
CA ASN A 382 24.17 -15.05 25.36
C ASN A 382 23.53 -13.66 25.23
N ASP A 383 23.02 -13.10 26.33
CA ASP A 383 22.26 -11.86 26.30
C ASP A 383 22.78 -10.85 27.31
N ASN A 384 23.15 -9.68 26.83
CA ASN A 384 23.77 -8.62 27.62
C ASN A 384 22.75 -7.65 28.26
N LYS A 385 21.45 -8.00 28.29
CA LYS A 385 20.42 -7.16 28.91
C LYS A 385 20.65 -7.00 30.39
N SER A 386 20.29 -5.84 30.88
CA SER A 386 20.43 -5.39 32.26
C SER A 386 19.08 -4.94 32.80
N ILE A 387 19.03 -4.72 34.11
CA ILE A 387 17.85 -4.22 34.81
C ILE A 387 18.26 -2.92 35.48
N ASN A 388 17.61 -1.81 35.15
CA ASN A 388 17.86 -0.50 35.75
C ASN A 388 16.61 -0.02 36.46
N LEU A 389 16.71 0.23 37.76
CA LEU A 389 15.65 0.79 38.58
C LEU A 389 16.01 2.23 38.91
N TYR A 390 15.53 3.17 38.09
CA TYR A 390 15.70 4.60 38.29
C TYR A 390 14.74 5.14 39.36
N GLY A 391 13.56 4.51 39.49
CA GLY A 391 12.54 4.78 40.50
C GLY A 391 11.58 3.59 40.64
N GLY A 392 10.38 3.83 41.17
CA GLY A 392 9.33 2.82 41.27
C GLY A 392 9.67 1.62 42.19
N GLU A 393 8.97 0.51 41.97
CA GLU A 393 9.16 -0.74 42.71
C GLU A 393 9.26 -1.93 41.76
N LEU A 394 10.26 -2.79 41.96
CA LEU A 394 10.36 -4.11 41.34
C LEU A 394 10.17 -5.21 42.39
N ILE A 395 9.21 -6.10 42.15
CA ILE A 395 9.00 -7.34 42.89
C ILE A 395 9.25 -8.51 41.94
N ALA A 396 10.29 -9.31 42.19
CA ALA A 396 10.65 -10.47 41.36
C ALA A 396 10.52 -11.77 42.16
N GLU A 397 9.53 -12.58 41.81
CA GLU A 397 9.17 -13.81 42.53
C GLU A 397 9.49 -15.06 41.71
N GLY A 398 10.55 -15.77 42.09
CA GLY A 398 10.78 -17.13 41.62
C GLY A 398 9.89 -18.11 42.38
N LYS A 399 9.68 -19.31 41.82
CA LYS A 399 9.05 -20.43 42.53
C LYS A 399 9.77 -21.72 42.21
N GLY A 400 10.11 -22.48 43.25
CA GLY A 400 10.56 -23.83 43.04
C GLY A 400 11.00 -24.63 44.25
N THR A 401 11.10 -25.94 44.02
CA THR A 401 11.55 -26.95 44.99
C THR A 401 13.00 -27.38 44.74
N ALA A 402 13.61 -26.93 43.64
CA ALA A 402 14.99 -27.22 43.26
C ALA A 402 15.94 -26.05 43.56
N ASN A 403 17.23 -26.36 43.60
CA ASN A 403 18.35 -25.51 44.01
C ASN A 403 18.62 -24.26 43.12
N ASP A 404 17.76 -23.96 42.14
CA ASP A 404 17.96 -22.93 41.11
C ASP A 404 16.76 -21.98 40.91
N ALA A 405 15.74 -21.97 41.78
CA ALA A 405 14.57 -21.11 41.60
C ALA A 405 14.80 -19.68 42.14
N TYR A 406 15.51 -18.83 41.40
CA TYR A 406 15.83 -17.46 41.81
C TYR A 406 14.73 -16.44 41.44
N GLY A 407 14.58 -15.38 42.24
CA GLY A 407 13.81 -14.20 41.85
C GLY A 407 14.40 -13.53 40.61
N ILE A 408 15.72 -13.31 40.58
CA ILE A 408 16.42 -12.68 39.45
C ILE A 408 17.69 -13.47 39.10
N VAL A 409 17.91 -13.73 37.81
CA VAL A 409 19.14 -14.33 37.28
C VAL A 409 19.69 -13.50 36.13
N LEU A 410 20.97 -13.13 36.20
CA LEU A 410 21.75 -12.46 35.17
C LEU A 410 23.02 -13.28 34.89
N LYS A 411 23.03 -14.07 33.81
CA LYS A 411 24.16 -14.98 33.50
C LYS A 411 25.27 -14.36 32.66
N HIS A 412 24.98 -13.35 31.84
CA HIS A 412 25.98 -12.76 30.96
C HIS A 412 26.93 -11.84 31.73
N ALA A 413 28.22 -11.85 31.38
CA ALA A 413 29.26 -11.12 32.11
C ALA A 413 29.06 -9.59 32.15
N SER A 414 28.42 -9.04 31.11
CA SER A 414 28.08 -7.61 31.00
C SER A 414 26.71 -7.24 31.59
N SER A 415 25.87 -8.21 31.96
CA SER A 415 24.56 -7.95 32.53
C SER A 415 24.68 -7.49 33.97
N CYS A 416 23.86 -6.51 34.36
CA CYS A 416 23.86 -5.97 35.71
C CYS A 416 22.45 -5.58 36.15
N LEU A 417 22.18 -5.72 37.44
CA LEU A 417 21.07 -5.06 38.11
C LEU A 417 21.60 -3.77 38.74
N THR A 418 21.09 -2.62 38.29
CA THR A 418 21.44 -1.31 38.84
C THR A 418 20.23 -0.73 39.54
N VAL A 419 20.40 -0.34 40.81
CA VAL A 419 19.34 0.30 41.59
C VAL A 419 19.79 1.72 41.94
N TYR A 420 18.97 2.71 41.63
CA TYR A 420 19.23 4.12 41.90
C TYR A 420 18.43 4.60 43.12
N PRO A 421 18.82 5.73 43.76
CA PRO A 421 18.10 6.27 44.90
C PRO A 421 16.61 6.52 44.61
N GLY A 422 15.74 6.10 45.52
CA GLY A 422 14.29 6.24 45.39
C GLY A 422 13.58 5.02 44.80
N ALA A 423 14.29 4.10 44.15
CA ALA A 423 13.75 2.83 43.71
C ALA A 423 13.62 1.81 44.85
N LYS A 424 12.66 0.90 44.73
CA LYS A 424 12.44 -0.23 45.64
C LYS A 424 12.63 -1.56 44.90
N LEU A 425 13.25 -2.52 45.57
CA LEU A 425 13.47 -3.86 45.04
C LEU A 425 13.12 -4.90 46.10
N LYS A 426 12.27 -5.86 45.75
CA LYS A 426 12.00 -7.10 46.48
C LYS A 426 12.26 -8.29 45.53
N ALA A 427 13.10 -9.22 45.93
CA ALA A 427 13.32 -10.47 45.20
C ALA A 427 13.13 -11.66 46.14
N SER A 428 12.42 -12.70 45.70
CA SER A 428 12.15 -13.87 46.55
C SER A 428 13.21 -14.97 46.39
N ASN A 429 13.44 -15.70 47.50
CA ASN A 429 14.00 -17.05 47.48
C ASN A 429 12.88 -18.03 47.89
N PRO A 430 12.25 -18.72 46.93
CA PRO A 430 11.07 -19.56 47.17
C PRO A 430 11.33 -20.82 47.99
N THR A 431 12.59 -21.25 48.15
CA THR A 431 12.91 -22.46 48.91
C THR A 431 12.92 -22.23 50.43
N GLY A 432 12.95 -20.96 50.88
CA GLY A 432 13.19 -20.59 52.28
C GLY A 432 14.54 -21.07 52.82
N ASN A 433 15.35 -21.75 52.00
CA ASN A 433 16.60 -22.34 52.39
C ASN A 433 17.69 -21.27 52.32
N ALA A 434 18.28 -20.99 53.48
CA ALA A 434 19.32 -19.98 53.69
C ALA A 434 20.64 -20.27 52.95
N SER A 435 20.75 -21.32 52.13
CA SER A 435 21.90 -21.56 51.24
C SER A 435 21.72 -20.98 49.84
N TYR A 436 20.50 -20.53 49.49
CA TYR A 436 20.19 -19.98 48.17
C TYR A 436 19.92 -18.47 48.23
N TYR A 437 20.31 -17.78 47.16
CA TYR A 437 20.22 -16.34 47.03
C TYR A 437 18.91 -15.95 46.33
N ALA A 438 18.41 -14.74 46.56
CA ALA A 438 17.26 -14.22 45.81
C ALA A 438 17.66 -13.73 44.41
N ILE A 439 18.93 -13.34 44.26
CA ILE A 439 19.51 -12.80 43.03
C ILE A 439 20.80 -13.57 42.69
N LYS A 440 20.94 -13.99 41.44
CA LYS A 440 22.18 -14.55 40.89
C LYS A 440 22.71 -13.65 39.77
N GLY A 441 23.83 -12.95 40.00
CA GLY A 441 24.42 -12.02 39.02
C GLY A 441 24.97 -10.74 39.65
N LYS A 442 25.49 -9.85 38.81
CA LYS A 442 26.13 -8.58 39.24
C LYS A 442 25.09 -7.54 39.68
N ILE A 443 25.33 -6.89 40.82
CA ILE A 443 24.49 -5.81 41.35
C ILE A 443 25.35 -4.55 41.54
N LYS A 444 24.87 -3.42 41.02
CA LYS A 444 25.48 -2.09 41.19
C LYS A 444 24.53 -1.19 41.97
N SER A 445 25.05 -0.51 42.99
CA SER A 445 24.44 0.74 43.45
C SER A 445 24.79 1.85 42.45
N GLY A 446 23.85 2.75 42.17
CA GLY A 446 24.12 3.95 41.36
C GLY A 446 25.10 4.94 42.02
N THR A 447 24.82 6.23 41.88
CA THR A 447 25.67 7.35 42.35
C THR A 447 25.69 7.55 43.88
N SER A 448 24.93 6.77 44.66
CA SER A 448 24.82 6.88 46.12
C SER A 448 24.40 5.56 46.77
N ALA A 449 24.51 5.47 48.10
CA ALA A 449 24.09 4.33 48.91
C ALA A 449 22.63 3.91 48.63
N VAL A 450 22.42 2.65 48.25
CA VAL A 450 21.08 2.11 47.96
C VAL A 450 20.58 1.37 49.19
N LYS A 451 19.35 1.68 49.60
CA LYS A 451 18.62 0.89 50.60
C LYS A 451 17.89 -0.24 49.89
N PHE A 452 18.25 -1.48 50.20
CA PHE A 452 17.53 -2.66 49.76
C PHE A 452 16.49 -3.04 50.84
N TYR A 453 15.24 -3.32 50.45
CA TYR A 453 14.16 -3.67 51.38
C TYR A 453 13.93 -5.19 51.35
N PHE A 454 13.99 -5.84 52.52
CA PHE A 454 14.07 -7.30 52.62
C PHE A 454 12.99 -7.92 53.54
N ALA A 455 11.72 -7.96 53.08
CA ALA A 455 10.57 -8.74 53.61
C ALA A 455 10.29 -8.76 55.14
N ASP A 456 9.22 -9.38 55.65
CA ASP A 456 7.82 -8.90 55.62
C ASP A 456 7.48 -8.00 56.83
N THR A 457 8.49 -7.40 57.49
CA THR A 457 8.30 -6.44 58.59
C THR A 457 9.36 -5.34 58.51
N GLU A 458 9.00 -4.08 58.73
CA GLU A 458 9.85 -2.88 58.64
C GLU A 458 11.11 -2.85 59.52
N ALA A 459 11.41 -3.92 60.28
CA ALA A 459 12.41 -3.94 61.34
C ALA A 459 13.81 -4.46 60.95
N GLY A 460 14.11 -4.71 59.67
CA GLY A 460 15.37 -5.30 59.21
C GLY A 460 16.10 -4.50 58.13
N LEU A 461 16.50 -3.26 58.45
CA LEU A 461 17.27 -2.41 57.53
C LEU A 461 18.71 -2.93 57.36
N ALA A 462 19.06 -3.46 56.19
CA ALA A 462 20.45 -3.60 55.78
C ALA A 462 20.84 -2.42 54.88
N THR A 463 21.71 -1.55 55.39
CA THR A 463 22.23 -0.38 54.69
C THR A 463 23.49 -0.78 53.92
N ALA A 464 23.45 -0.73 52.58
CA ALA A 464 24.67 -0.82 51.77
C ALA A 464 25.10 0.59 51.36
N THR A 465 26.02 1.18 52.12
CA THR A 465 26.63 2.47 51.80
C THR A 465 27.83 2.28 50.87
N GLY A 466 27.69 2.78 49.64
CA GLY A 466 28.79 3.07 48.72
C GLY A 466 29.75 1.91 48.43
N SER A 467 29.36 0.97 47.56
CA SER A 467 30.26 0.03 46.88
C SER A 467 29.45 -0.73 45.83
N THR A 468 30.02 -0.95 44.64
CA THR A 468 29.65 -2.10 43.80
C THR A 468 29.60 -3.35 44.68
N TYR A 469 28.45 -4.03 44.77
CA TYR A 469 28.40 -5.32 45.46
C TYR A 469 28.89 -6.39 44.47
N ASP A 470 30.20 -6.66 44.52
CA ASP A 470 30.87 -7.66 43.69
C ASP A 470 30.83 -9.08 44.31
N GLY A 471 30.09 -9.26 45.41
CA GLY A 471 29.93 -10.52 46.11
C GLY A 471 31.16 -11.03 46.88
N THR A 472 32.20 -10.21 47.08
CA THR A 472 33.41 -10.65 47.82
C THR A 472 33.38 -10.36 49.32
N THR A 473 32.49 -9.51 49.82
CA THR A 473 32.33 -9.27 51.26
C THR A 473 31.10 -9.98 51.81
N ALA A 474 31.34 -10.95 52.69
CA ALA A 474 30.31 -11.61 53.47
C ALA A 474 29.67 -10.58 54.41
N ALA A 475 28.44 -10.16 54.12
CA ALA A 475 27.62 -9.48 55.10
C ALA A 475 27.25 -10.50 56.20
N PRO A 476 27.50 -10.21 57.48
CA PRO A 476 27.14 -11.13 58.55
C PRO A 476 25.61 -11.19 58.61
N ASN A 477 25.08 -12.38 58.31
CA ASN A 477 23.69 -12.81 58.46
C ASN A 477 22.67 -12.49 57.35
N ASN A 478 23.06 -12.17 56.12
CA ASN A 478 22.05 -12.02 55.06
C ASN A 478 22.58 -12.28 53.64
N LYS A 479 22.31 -13.49 53.13
CA LYS A 479 22.82 -14.04 51.86
C LYS A 479 21.93 -13.62 50.68
N PHE A 480 22.19 -12.44 50.12
CA PHE A 480 21.31 -11.82 49.11
C PHE A 480 21.70 -12.01 47.64
N ALA A 481 22.99 -12.08 47.30
CA ALA A 481 23.42 -12.40 45.95
C ALA A 481 24.67 -13.28 45.89
N LYS A 482 24.71 -14.23 44.94
CA LYS A 482 25.95 -14.91 44.54
C LYS A 482 26.51 -14.18 43.32
N ALA A 483 27.65 -13.53 43.48
CA ALA A 483 28.44 -13.09 42.34
C ALA A 483 29.16 -14.30 41.73
N GLU A 484 29.17 -14.37 40.40
CA GLU A 484 30.02 -15.28 39.61
C GLU A 484 30.96 -14.43 38.73
#